data_AF-T1AU30-F1
#
_entry.id   AF-T1AU30-F1
#
_cell.length_a   1.000
_cell.length_b   1.000
_cell.length_c   1.000
_cell.angle_alpha   90.00
_cell.angle_beta   90.00
_cell.angle_gamma   90.00
#
_symmetry.space_group_name_H-M   'P 1'
#
loop_
_entity.id
_entity.type
_entity.pdbx_description
1 polymer ?
#
loop_
_entity_poly.entity_id
_entity_poly.type
_entity_poly.pdbx_seq_one_letter_code
_entity_poly.pdbx_strand_id
1 'polypeptide(L)'
;AEKLQSSLAQLADVSVTFQLGGHDVKILNTCDLLVVNPAVDKAHSEFFQSALQRQIPMTTEINMFLQHCPAKVIGITGTVGKSTTTAMIHLAITAALKNVGSRQTCRLGGNIGHSLLGDLEQIRPDDLVVLELSSFMLEDFPWMRFSPHIAVVTNLAANH
;
A
#
# COMPACT_ATOMS: atom_id res chain seq x y z
N ALA A 1 -11.93 -4.00 -22.54
CA ALA A 1 -11.38 -2.66 -22.83
C ALA A 1 -12.21 -1.56 -22.18
N GLU A 2 -13.54 -1.54 -22.35
CA GLU A 2 -14.43 -0.47 -21.83
C GLU A 2 -14.29 -0.19 -20.33
N LYS A 3 -14.24 -1.23 -19.48
CA LYS A 3 -14.09 -1.06 -18.02
C LYS A 3 -12.78 -0.36 -17.57
N LEU A 4 -11.76 -0.33 -18.44
CA LEU A 4 -10.42 0.21 -18.12
C LEU A 4 -10.11 1.52 -18.86
N GLN A 5 -11.06 2.06 -19.63
CA GLN A 5 -10.80 3.19 -20.52
C GLN A 5 -10.30 4.43 -19.79
N SER A 6 -10.90 4.76 -18.63
CA SER A 6 -10.47 5.91 -17.82
C SER A 6 -9.05 5.75 -17.26
N SER A 7 -8.70 4.55 -16.79
CA SER A 7 -7.36 4.24 -16.28
C SER A 7 -6.31 4.24 -17.38
N LEU A 8 -6.63 3.70 -18.56
CA LEU A 8 -5.72 3.72 -19.71
C LEU A 8 -5.46 5.15 -20.19
N ALA A 9 -6.47 6.03 -20.14
CA ALA A 9 -6.31 7.44 -20.50
C ALA A 9 -5.33 8.18 -19.56
N GLN A 10 -5.32 7.84 -18.27
CA GLN A 10 -4.37 8.42 -17.30
C GLN A 10 -2.91 7.98 -17.55
N LEU A 11 -2.71 6.88 -18.28
CA LEU A 11 -1.40 6.31 -18.58
C LEU A 11 -0.96 6.59 -20.03
N ALA A 12 -1.71 7.41 -20.78
CA ALA A 12 -1.47 7.65 -22.21
C ALA A 12 -0.07 8.24 -22.49
N ASP A 13 0.44 9.05 -21.57
CA ASP A 13 1.76 9.70 -21.70
C ASP A 13 2.91 8.88 -21.08
N VAL A 14 2.63 7.67 -20.57
CA VAL A 14 3.63 6.81 -19.95
C VAL A 14 3.99 5.69 -20.92
N SER A 15 5.29 5.45 -21.10
CA SER A 15 5.78 4.33 -21.92
C SER A 15 5.59 3.01 -21.16
N VAL A 16 4.40 2.42 -21.26
CA VAL A 16 4.03 1.15 -20.64
C VAL A 16 3.44 0.19 -21.68
N THR A 17 3.77 -1.09 -21.53
CA THR A 17 3.16 -2.16 -22.33
C THR A 17 1.98 -2.74 -21.59
N PHE A 18 0.80 -2.72 -22.20
CA PHE A 18 -0.41 -3.29 -21.61
C PHE A 18 -0.66 -4.69 -22.13
N GLN A 19 -0.96 -5.60 -21.20
CA GLN A 19 -1.57 -6.88 -21.53
C GLN A 19 -2.93 -6.97 -20.84
N LEU A 20 -3.99 -7.05 -21.64
CA LEU A 20 -5.38 -7.00 -21.17
C LEU A 20 -6.12 -8.29 -21.55
N GLY A 21 -7.13 -8.67 -20.75
CA GLY A 21 -7.97 -9.84 -20.99
C GLY A 21 -7.43 -11.15 -20.42
N GLY A 22 -6.24 -11.14 -19.80
CA GLY A 22 -5.63 -12.29 -19.14
C GLY A 22 -4.14 -12.05 -18.85
N HIS A 23 -3.50 -13.00 -18.18
CA HIS A 23 -2.08 -12.94 -17.83
C HIS A 23 -1.27 -14.00 -18.59
N ASP A 24 -0.35 -13.57 -19.47
CA ASP A 24 0.58 -14.47 -20.18
C ASP A 24 1.83 -14.61 -19.33
N VAL A 25 2.06 -15.83 -18.85
CA VAL A 25 3.22 -16.17 -18.02
C VAL A 25 4.56 -15.91 -18.70
N LYS A 26 4.60 -15.77 -20.04
CA LYS A 26 5.84 -15.46 -20.77
C LYS A 26 6.44 -14.11 -20.39
N ILE A 27 5.62 -13.15 -19.95
CA ILE A 27 6.11 -11.83 -19.50
C ILE A 27 7.04 -11.95 -18.27
N LEU A 28 6.88 -13.02 -17.49
CA LEU A 28 7.70 -13.30 -16.32
C LEU A 28 9.14 -13.68 -16.68
N ASN A 29 9.42 -14.05 -17.94
CA ASN A 29 10.77 -14.43 -18.37
C ASN A 29 11.76 -13.25 -18.37
N THR A 30 11.26 -12.02 -18.42
CA THR A 30 12.04 -10.79 -18.42
C THR A 30 11.62 -9.85 -17.29
N CYS A 31 10.98 -10.38 -16.25
CA CYS A 31 10.44 -9.60 -15.14
C CYS A 31 11.43 -9.60 -13.96
N ASP A 32 12.00 -8.43 -13.65
CA ASP A 32 12.95 -8.27 -12.54
C ASP A 32 12.26 -8.09 -11.18
N LEU A 33 11.04 -7.55 -11.19
CA LEU A 33 10.23 -7.27 -9.99
C LEU A 33 8.74 -7.33 -10.35
N LEU A 34 7.98 -8.08 -9.57
CA LEU A 34 6.53 -8.13 -9.68
C LEU A 34 5.87 -7.28 -8.58
N VAL A 35 5.21 -6.18 -8.97
CA VAL A 35 4.38 -5.37 -8.07
C VAL A 35 2.95 -5.90 -8.11
N VAL A 36 2.51 -6.52 -7.02
CA VAL A 36 1.24 -7.23 -6.92
C VAL A 36 0.20 -6.35 -6.23
N ASN A 37 -1.02 -6.34 -6.76
CA ASN A 37 -2.15 -5.76 -6.05
C ASN A 37 -2.55 -6.69 -4.88
N PRO A 38 -2.63 -6.20 -3.63
CA PRO A 38 -3.02 -7.02 -2.47
C PRO A 38 -4.33 -7.80 -2.64
N ALA A 39 -5.26 -7.33 -3.48
CA ALA A 39 -6.53 -8.00 -3.74
C ALA A 39 -6.45 -9.23 -4.65
N VAL A 40 -5.28 -9.53 -5.23
CA VAL A 40 -5.08 -10.75 -6.03
C VAL A 40 -5.14 -11.96 -5.10
N ASP A 41 -5.95 -12.96 -5.46
CA ASP A 41 -5.92 -14.27 -4.80
C ASP A 41 -4.61 -14.98 -5.15
N LYS A 42 -3.61 -14.78 -4.29
CA LYS A 42 -2.27 -15.32 -4.46
C LYS A 42 -2.26 -16.84 -4.44
N ALA A 43 -3.19 -17.47 -3.72
CA ALA A 43 -3.24 -18.92 -3.59
C ALA A 43 -3.70 -19.59 -4.90
N HIS A 44 -4.67 -18.99 -5.60
CA HIS A 44 -5.27 -19.57 -6.80
C HIS A 44 -4.84 -18.92 -8.12
N SER A 45 -4.09 -17.82 -8.08
CA SER A 45 -3.56 -17.18 -9.29
C SER A 45 -2.40 -17.98 -9.89
N GLU A 46 -2.65 -18.67 -11.00
CA GLU A 46 -1.61 -19.39 -11.75
C GLU A 46 -0.42 -18.49 -12.11
N PHE A 47 -0.69 -17.22 -12.45
CA PHE A 47 0.34 -16.25 -12.77
C PHE A 47 1.23 -15.95 -11.55
N PHE A 48 0.62 -15.74 -10.38
CA PHE A 48 1.36 -15.50 -9.14
C PHE A 48 2.20 -16.73 -8.76
N GLN A 49 1.63 -17.93 -8.83
CA GLN A 49 2.34 -19.18 -8.57
C GLN A 49 3.52 -19.38 -9.53
N SER A 50 3.34 -19.02 -10.81
CA SER A 50 4.40 -19.06 -11.82
C SER A 50 5.54 -18.08 -11.52
N ALA A 51 5.23 -16.89 -10.99
CA ALA A 51 6.25 -15.92 -10.58
C ALA A 51 7.03 -16.41 -9.35
N LEU A 52 6.33 -17.01 -8.37
CA LEU A 52 6.94 -17.60 -7.18
C LEU A 52 7.91 -18.74 -7.55
N GLN A 53 7.52 -19.63 -8.45
CA GLN A 53 8.38 -20.73 -8.94
C GLN A 53 9.65 -20.23 -9.64
N ARG A 54 9.58 -19.09 -10.32
CA ARG A 54 10.73 -18.43 -10.96
C ARG A 54 11.58 -17.61 -9.99
N GLN A 55 11.21 -17.57 -8.71
CA GLN A 55 11.91 -16.79 -7.67
C GLN A 55 12.00 -15.29 -8.01
N ILE A 56 11.01 -14.76 -8.73
CA ILE A 56 10.96 -13.34 -9.06
C ILE A 56 10.69 -12.57 -7.76
N PRO A 57 11.47 -11.52 -7.43
CA PRO A 57 11.18 -10.65 -6.31
C PRO A 57 9.77 -10.07 -6.42
N MET A 58 9.04 -10.03 -5.31
CA MET A 58 7.67 -9.52 -5.27
C MET A 58 7.56 -8.39 -4.25
N THR A 59 6.72 -7.41 -4.57
CA THR A 59 6.36 -6.31 -3.68
C THR A 59 4.93 -5.86 -3.93
N THR A 60 4.46 -4.88 -3.17
CA THR A 60 3.18 -4.21 -3.37
C THR A 60 3.40 -2.69 -3.34
N GLU A 61 2.40 -1.91 -3.73
CA GLU A 61 2.47 -0.44 -3.65
C GLU A 61 2.75 0.03 -2.21
N ILE A 62 2.03 -0.52 -1.23
CA ILE A 62 2.21 -0.11 0.18
C ILE A 62 3.60 -0.49 0.68
N ASN A 63 4.15 -1.62 0.22
CA ASN A 63 5.50 -2.05 0.55
C ASN A 63 6.55 -1.09 -0.01
N MET A 64 6.40 -0.68 -1.27
CA MET A 64 7.28 0.31 -1.90
C MET A 64 7.24 1.64 -1.14
N PHE A 65 6.04 2.09 -0.75
CA PHE A 65 5.88 3.29 0.07
C PHE A 65 6.61 3.16 1.41
N LEU A 66 6.38 2.08 2.16
CA LEU A 66 6.95 1.87 3.49
C LEU A 66 8.47 1.77 3.49
N GLN A 67 9.08 1.20 2.45
CA GLN A 67 10.53 1.12 2.29
C GLN A 67 11.20 2.49 2.07
N HIS A 68 10.47 3.44 1.46
CA HIS A 68 11.02 4.74 1.07
C HIS A 68 10.51 5.89 1.95
N CYS A 69 9.50 5.64 2.79
CA CYS A 69 8.92 6.64 3.67
C CYS A 69 9.94 7.08 4.74
N PRO A 70 10.35 8.37 4.77
CA PRO A 70 11.33 8.84 5.75
C PRO A 70 10.69 9.20 7.10
N ALA A 71 9.36 9.29 7.15
CA ALA A 71 8.58 9.73 8.31
C ALA A 71 8.26 8.57 9.26
N LYS A 72 7.84 8.93 10.49
CA LYS A 72 7.31 7.93 11.43
C LYS A 72 5.94 7.45 10.98
N VAL A 73 5.80 6.13 10.92
CA VAL A 73 4.58 5.45 10.47
C VAL A 73 3.79 4.89 11.66
N ILE A 74 2.51 5.23 11.71
CA ILE A 74 1.49 4.68 12.60
C ILE A 74 0.60 3.77 11.74
N GLY A 75 0.67 2.46 11.93
CA GLY A 75 -0.12 1.47 11.20
C GLY A 75 -1.32 1.00 12.01
N ILE A 76 -2.52 1.07 11.42
CA ILE A 76 -3.78 0.64 12.03
C ILE A 76 -4.30 -0.56 11.25
N THR A 77 -4.55 -1.67 11.94
CA THR A 77 -5.16 -2.88 11.37
C THR A 77 -6.18 -3.49 12.32
N GLY A 78 -6.79 -4.61 11.92
CA GLY A 78 -7.82 -5.33 12.67
C GLY A 78 -9.05 -5.62 11.82
N THR A 79 -10.02 -6.33 12.39
CA THR A 79 -11.21 -6.77 11.65
C THR A 79 -12.16 -5.59 11.38
N VAL A 80 -12.60 -4.89 12.43
CA VAL A 80 -13.56 -3.77 12.35
C VAL A 80 -12.98 -2.51 13.00
N GLY A 81 -13.41 -1.32 12.53
CA GLY A 81 -13.07 -0.04 13.16
C GLY A 81 -11.73 0.57 12.72
N LYS A 82 -11.04 -0.06 11.76
CA LYS A 82 -9.79 0.44 11.17
C LYS A 82 -9.94 1.87 10.65
N SER A 83 -10.92 2.13 9.79
CA SER A 83 -11.08 3.43 9.13
C SER A 83 -11.42 4.56 10.10
N THR A 84 -12.35 4.32 11.02
CA THR A 84 -12.69 5.30 12.05
C THR A 84 -11.49 5.58 12.96
N THR A 85 -10.77 4.55 13.40
CA THR A 85 -9.58 4.70 14.24
C THR A 85 -8.47 5.46 13.53
N THR A 86 -8.21 5.12 12.26
CA THR A 86 -7.21 5.78 11.41
C THR A 86 -7.54 7.26 11.23
N ALA A 87 -8.80 7.57 10.89
CA ALA A 87 -9.26 8.95 10.73
C ALA A 87 -9.17 9.76 12.04
N MET A 88 -9.59 9.18 13.18
CA MET A 88 -9.52 9.85 14.49
C MET A 88 -8.08 10.15 14.90
N ILE A 89 -7.16 9.20 14.72
CA ILE A 89 -5.73 9.40 15.02
C ILE A 89 -5.16 10.53 14.15
N HIS A 90 -5.41 10.48 12.83
CA HIS A 90 -4.95 11.52 11.91
C HIS A 90 -5.51 12.92 12.27
N LEU A 91 -6.81 13.02 12.56
CA LEU A 91 -7.45 14.29 12.94
C LEU A 91 -6.91 14.84 14.26
N ALA A 92 -6.75 13.98 15.28
CA ALA A 92 -6.22 14.38 16.58
C ALA A 92 -4.77 14.90 16.48
N ILE A 93 -3.91 14.17 15.76
CA ILE A 93 -2.53 14.59 15.51
C ILE A 93 -2.51 15.92 14.74
N THR A 94 -3.28 16.02 13.66
CA THR A 94 -3.32 17.24 12.83
C THR A 94 -3.78 18.45 13.63
N ALA A 95 -4.80 18.29 14.50
CA ALA A 95 -5.27 19.34 15.38
C ALA A 95 -4.19 19.74 16.40
N ALA A 96 -3.51 18.77 17.02
CA ALA A 96 -2.44 19.03 17.97
C ALA A 96 -1.26 19.79 17.34
N LEU A 97 -0.81 19.39 16.14
CA LEU A 97 0.26 20.07 15.40
C LEU A 97 -0.11 21.51 15.07
N LYS A 98 -1.36 21.76 14.66
CA LYS A 98 -1.87 23.11 14.40
C LYS A 98 -1.91 23.97 15.67
N ASN A 99 -2.37 23.41 16.78
CA ASN A 99 -2.48 24.14 18.06
C ASN A 99 -1.14 24.66 18.58
N VAL A 100 -0.05 23.95 18.31
CA VAL A 100 1.31 24.37 18.70
C VAL A 100 2.07 25.11 17.60
N GLY A 101 1.42 25.41 16.46
CA GLY A 101 2.05 26.07 15.32
C GLY A 101 3.18 25.27 14.68
N SER A 102 3.13 23.93 14.77
CA SER A 102 4.15 23.06 14.19
C SER A 102 4.11 23.12 12.66
N ARG A 103 5.29 23.03 12.03
CA ARG A 103 5.44 22.88 10.58
C ARG A 103 5.36 21.41 10.13
N GLN A 104 5.35 20.47 11.07
CA GLN A 104 5.18 19.06 10.78
C GLN A 104 3.78 18.82 10.20
N THR A 105 3.69 17.85 9.31
CA THR A 105 2.44 17.39 8.73
C THR A 105 2.13 15.96 9.17
N CYS A 106 0.85 15.62 9.10
CA CYS A 106 0.37 14.26 9.29
C CYS A 106 -0.31 13.83 8.00
N ARG A 107 0.18 12.79 7.34
CA ARG A 107 -0.42 12.23 6.12
C ARG A 107 -1.32 11.06 6.49
N LEU A 108 -2.41 10.88 5.74
CA LEU A 108 -3.35 9.77 5.88
C LEU A 108 -3.32 8.94 4.60
N GLY A 109 -3.20 7.61 4.71
CA GLY A 109 -3.22 6.74 3.54
C GLY A 109 -3.47 5.27 3.87
N GLY A 110 -3.15 4.41 2.90
CA GLY A 110 -3.38 2.96 2.98
C GLY A 110 -4.74 2.60 2.39
N ASN A 111 -5.51 1.75 3.08
CA ASN A 111 -6.82 1.29 2.63
C ASN A 111 -7.91 2.39 2.61
N ILE A 112 -7.64 3.56 3.20
CA ILE A 112 -8.45 4.78 3.07
C ILE A 112 -7.59 5.97 2.63
N GLY A 113 -8.23 6.96 2.01
CA GLY A 113 -7.52 8.10 1.43
C GLY A 113 -7.03 7.77 0.02
N HIS A 114 -5.79 8.14 -0.29
CA HIS A 114 -5.12 7.85 -1.56
C HIS A 114 -3.79 7.12 -1.32
N SER A 115 -3.22 6.56 -2.40
CA SER A 115 -1.85 6.04 -2.37
C SER A 115 -0.88 7.17 -2.04
N LEU A 116 -0.03 6.96 -1.03
CA LEU A 116 0.98 7.94 -0.64
C LEU A 116 2.29 7.77 -1.42
N LEU A 117 2.38 6.79 -2.33
CA LEU A 117 3.59 6.58 -3.14
C LEU A 117 3.91 7.80 -4.00
N GLY A 118 2.89 8.46 -4.57
CA GLY A 118 3.07 9.72 -5.32
C GLY A 118 3.43 10.93 -4.45
N ASP A 119 3.21 10.83 -3.13
CA ASP A 119 3.46 11.91 -2.18
C ASP A 119 4.86 11.83 -1.54
N LEU A 120 5.63 10.76 -1.81
CA LEU A 120 6.88 10.43 -1.11
C LEU A 120 7.87 11.60 -1.03
N GLU A 121 8.07 12.32 -2.14
CA GLU A 121 9.01 13.45 -2.20
C GLU A 121 8.61 14.63 -1.30
N GLN A 122 7.33 14.71 -0.91
CA GLN A 122 6.82 15.77 -0.04
C GLN A 122 6.69 15.35 1.43
N ILE A 123 7.10 14.11 1.77
CA ILE A 123 7.12 13.60 3.14
C ILE A 123 8.51 13.83 3.72
N ARG A 124 8.57 14.57 4.84
CA ARG A 124 9.81 14.92 5.52
C ARG A 124 10.05 13.98 6.72
N PRO A 125 11.31 13.79 7.17
CA PRO A 125 11.61 12.91 8.31
C PRO A 125 10.91 13.29 9.62
N ASP A 126 10.55 14.56 9.80
CA ASP A 126 9.82 15.09 10.95
C ASP A 126 8.30 14.97 10.83
N ASP A 127 7.78 14.55 9.68
CA ASP A 127 6.34 14.30 9.48
C ASP A 127 5.87 13.00 10.15
N LEU A 128 4.56 12.83 10.17
CA LEU A 128 3.86 11.64 10.63
C LEU A 128 3.04 11.05 9.49
N VAL A 129 2.94 9.73 9.44
CA VAL A 129 2.07 9.03 8.50
C VAL A 129 1.16 8.09 9.27
N VAL A 130 -0.13 8.19 9.02
CA VAL A 130 -1.17 7.32 9.57
C VAL A 130 -1.70 6.45 8.44
N LEU A 131 -1.47 5.13 8.55
CA LEU A 131 -1.86 4.16 7.54
C LEU A 131 -2.93 3.22 8.06
N GLU A 132 -4.02 3.10 7.30
CA GLU A 132 -4.89 1.94 7.44
C GLU A 132 -4.32 0.75 6.64
N LEU A 133 -4.07 -0.37 7.30
CA LEU A 133 -3.53 -1.58 6.71
C LEU A 133 -4.55 -2.72 6.78
N SER A 134 -4.95 -3.25 5.62
CA SER A 134 -5.80 -4.45 5.54
C SER A 134 -4.98 -5.73 5.79
N SER A 135 -5.65 -6.85 6.08
CA SER A 135 -4.98 -8.14 6.23
C SER A 135 -4.25 -8.56 4.95
N PHE A 136 -4.85 -8.31 3.78
CA PHE A 136 -4.24 -8.58 2.47
C PHE A 136 -2.95 -7.80 2.24
N MET A 137 -2.88 -6.53 2.69
CA MET A 137 -1.65 -5.75 2.64
C MET A 137 -0.57 -6.29 3.58
N LEU A 138 -0.98 -6.81 4.75
CA LEU A 138 -0.06 -7.34 5.77
C LEU A 138 0.48 -8.73 5.46
N GLU A 139 -0.18 -9.50 4.60
CA GLU A 139 0.24 -10.85 4.21
C GLU A 139 1.70 -10.89 3.71
N ASP A 140 2.14 -9.81 3.06
CA ASP A 140 3.50 -9.70 2.48
C ASP A 140 4.54 -9.12 3.46
N PHE A 141 4.12 -8.61 4.63
CA PHE A 141 5.03 -7.96 5.59
C PHE A 141 6.10 -8.89 6.19
N PRO A 142 5.82 -10.18 6.48
CA PRO A 142 6.83 -11.10 6.99
C PRO A 142 8.06 -11.23 6.08
N TRP A 143 7.90 -11.07 4.76
CA TRP A 143 9.01 -11.11 3.80
C TRP A 143 9.86 -9.83 3.81
N MET A 144 9.31 -8.72 4.29
CA MET A 144 9.96 -7.41 4.25
C MET A 144 10.73 -7.05 5.51
N ARG A 145 10.52 -7.78 6.62
CA ARG A 145 11.05 -7.41 7.94
C ARG A 145 10.72 -5.96 8.33
N PHE A 146 9.57 -5.47 7.89
CA PHE A 146 9.07 -4.15 8.21
C PHE A 146 8.05 -4.22 9.35
N SER A 147 8.06 -3.22 10.22
CA SER A 147 6.98 -2.94 11.17
C SER A 147 6.76 -1.44 11.22
N PRO A 148 5.50 -0.97 11.30
CA PRO A 148 5.22 0.41 11.69
C PRO A 148 5.95 0.76 12.98
N HIS A 149 6.30 2.03 13.13
CA HIS A 149 6.92 2.55 14.35
C HIS A 149 5.94 2.47 15.53
N ILE A 150 4.66 2.66 15.23
CA ILE A 150 3.54 2.48 16.16
C ILE A 150 2.49 1.62 15.45
N ALA A 151 2.05 0.54 16.09
CA ALA A 151 1.01 -0.33 15.56
C ALA A 151 -0.23 -0.32 16.44
N VAL A 152 -1.41 -0.22 15.83
CA VAL A 152 -2.71 -0.30 16.48
C VAL A 152 -3.46 -1.47 15.86
N VAL A 153 -3.86 -2.43 16.68
CA VAL A 153 -4.76 -3.52 16.29
C VAL A 153 -6.10 -3.26 16.96
N THR A 154 -7.14 -2.96 16.18
CA THR A 154 -8.46 -2.58 16.74
C THR A 154 -9.15 -3.76 17.41
N ASN A 155 -9.27 -4.88 16.71
CA ASN A 155 -9.80 -6.15 17.19
C ASN A 155 -9.42 -7.28 16.22
N LEU A 156 -9.50 -8.51 16.72
CA LEU A 156 -9.34 -9.73 15.95
C LEU A 156 -10.63 -10.55 16.10
N ALA A 157 -11.38 -10.67 15.01
CA ALA A 157 -12.59 -11.49 14.93
C ALA A 157 -12.56 -12.30 13.64
N ALA A 158 -13.23 -13.45 13.64
CA ALA A 158 -13.34 -14.32 12.47
C ALA A 158 -14.02 -13.57 11.32
N ASN A 159 -13.22 -13.15 10.35
CA ASN A 159 -13.61 -12.46 9.14
C ASN A 159 -12.40 -12.41 8.22
N HIS A 160 -12.59 -12.81 6.97
CA HIS A 160 -11.52 -13.05 5.98
C HIS A 160 -10.47 -14.05 6.48
#